data_AF-A0A6G4W904-F1
#
_entry.id   AF-A0A6G4W904-F1
#
_cell.length_a   1.000
_cell.length_b   1.000
_cell.length_c   1.000
_cell.angle_alpha   90.00
_cell.angle_beta   90.00
_cell.angle_gamma   90.00
#
_symmetry.space_group_name_H-M   'P 1'
#
loop_
_entity.id
_entity.type
_entity.pdbx_description
1 polymer ?
#
loop_
_entity_poly.entity_id
_entity_poly.type
_entity_poly.pdbx_seq_one_letter_code
_entity_poly.pdbx_strand_id
1 'polypeptide(L)'
;MAAPLLHIETTPALPETADVVVIGGGIVGAFAAYYLARRGVRVALLEKGRIGAEQSSRNWGWCRQQNRDARELPMATASLALWEALAGEIGEDPGFRRCGLLYLSNNEAEIGGWARWRDFARSVGVTTHMLSSGEATAYGHATGRNWKGGVFSPSDGTADPSRAAPVVARGILKAGGSVHQMCAARGIETKAGRLSAVITEAGTIRTKTVVMAGGAWASSFCHQLGIRFPQASVRSSILSVAPGSKGLPDALHTSEISVTRRDGGHTLAISGRASVDPTPQLFRFARDFLPMFARRWRSLVPGGLQAWQAEHETLARWRLDAPTPMERTRILDPRPDRRLIRKTHQRACRLLPALQQAQISAAWAGYVDSTPDGVPAIGEIQSLPGFILAAGFSGHGFGIGPGAGHLIADLITDSAPLVDPLPYRPERFNTSAWGQVAEF
;
A
#
# COMPACT_ATOMS: atom_id res chain seq x y z
N MET A 1 13.33 -15.03 8.91
CA MET A 1 12.70 -14.13 9.89
C MET A 1 11.55 -13.43 9.19
N ALA A 2 10.43 -13.24 9.89
CA ALA A 2 9.23 -12.57 9.37
C ALA A 2 9.49 -11.07 9.11
N ALA A 3 8.55 -10.41 8.42
CA ALA A 3 8.61 -8.97 8.24
C ALA A 3 8.62 -8.24 9.61
N PRO A 4 9.50 -7.26 9.84
CA PRO A 4 9.48 -6.47 11.07
C PRO A 4 8.14 -5.76 11.26
N LEU A 5 7.63 -5.74 12.49
CA LEU A 5 6.39 -5.07 12.85
C LEU A 5 6.42 -4.59 14.30
N LEU A 6 6.10 -3.31 14.52
CA LEU A 6 5.84 -2.76 15.85
C LEU A 6 4.49 -3.28 16.34
N HIS A 7 4.48 -3.85 17.54
CA HIS A 7 3.24 -4.29 18.20
C HIS A 7 2.69 -3.19 19.10
N ILE A 8 1.36 -3.11 19.16
CA ILE A 8 0.64 -2.15 20.00
C ILE A 8 -0.44 -2.87 20.80
N GLU A 9 -0.72 -2.33 21.97
CA GLU A 9 -1.91 -2.65 22.74
C GLU A 9 -3.11 -1.89 22.17
N THR A 10 -4.27 -2.52 22.21
CA THR A 10 -5.49 -2.01 21.57
C THR A 10 -6.70 -2.20 22.48
N THR A 11 -7.83 -1.59 22.11
CA THR A 11 -9.06 -1.66 22.88
C THR A 11 -9.53 -3.12 22.99
N PRO A 12 -9.81 -3.63 24.20
CA PRO A 12 -10.20 -5.03 24.37
C PRO A 12 -11.70 -5.28 24.12
N ALA A 13 -12.55 -4.31 24.41
CA ALA A 13 -14.00 -4.45 24.33
C ALA A 13 -14.55 -3.83 23.05
N LEU A 14 -15.29 -4.63 22.27
CA LEU A 14 -15.98 -4.18 21.06
C LEU A 14 -17.13 -3.22 21.44
N PRO A 15 -17.25 -2.04 20.82
CA PRO A 15 -18.38 -1.15 21.09
C PRO A 15 -19.67 -1.68 20.45
N GLU A 16 -20.81 -1.47 21.10
CA GLU A 16 -22.11 -1.84 20.51
C GLU A 16 -22.53 -0.94 19.35
N THR A 17 -22.04 0.31 19.32
CA THR A 17 -22.36 1.33 18.32
C THR A 17 -21.12 2.13 17.94
N ALA A 18 -21.02 2.52 16.67
CA ALA A 18 -20.06 3.50 16.19
C ALA A 18 -20.72 4.40 15.13
N ASP A 19 -20.20 5.62 14.94
CA ASP A 19 -20.63 6.47 13.82
C ASP A 19 -20.07 5.94 12.50
N VAL A 20 -18.83 5.42 12.55
CA VAL A 20 -18.14 4.78 11.42
C VAL A 20 -17.38 3.54 11.90
N VAL A 21 -17.49 2.44 11.15
CA VAL A 21 -16.61 1.27 11.33
C VAL A 21 -15.63 1.20 10.16
N VAL A 22 -14.33 1.10 10.45
CA VAL A 22 -13.29 0.90 9.42
C VAL A 22 -12.84 -0.55 9.47
N ILE A 23 -12.93 -1.25 8.34
CA ILE A 23 -12.54 -2.66 8.20
C ILE A 23 -11.18 -2.72 7.50
N GLY A 24 -10.14 -3.13 8.23
CA GLY A 24 -8.77 -3.29 7.74
C GLY A 24 -7.80 -2.31 8.39
N GLY A 25 -6.89 -2.83 9.23
CA GLY A 25 -5.87 -2.09 9.96
C GLY A 25 -4.58 -1.84 9.18
N GLY A 26 -4.66 -1.81 7.84
CA GLY A 26 -3.56 -1.35 6.99
C GLY A 26 -3.40 0.17 7.04
N ILE A 27 -2.40 0.69 6.33
CA ILE A 27 -2.05 2.12 6.35
C ILE A 27 -3.22 3.04 5.97
N VAL A 28 -4.02 2.66 4.96
CA VAL A 28 -5.17 3.44 4.50
C VAL A 28 -6.28 3.47 5.54
N GLY A 29 -6.67 2.30 6.07
CA GLY A 29 -7.70 2.22 7.11
C GLY A 29 -7.28 2.89 8.41
N ALA A 30 -6.01 2.78 8.80
CA ALA A 30 -5.46 3.47 9.97
C ALA A 30 -5.55 5.00 9.81
N PHE A 31 -5.13 5.57 8.68
CA PHE A 31 -5.25 7.01 8.45
C PHE A 31 -6.71 7.48 8.33
N ALA A 32 -7.58 6.72 7.65
CA ALA A 32 -8.99 7.05 7.57
C ALA A 32 -9.62 7.14 8.97
N ALA A 33 -9.40 6.12 9.81
CA ALA A 33 -9.88 6.12 11.18
C ALA A 33 -9.26 7.24 12.02
N TYR A 34 -7.97 7.54 11.84
CA TYR A 34 -7.29 8.61 12.58
C TYR A 34 -7.88 9.99 12.26
N TYR A 35 -8.06 10.33 10.98
CA TYR A 35 -8.64 11.63 10.61
C TYR A 35 -10.12 11.73 10.96
N LEU A 36 -10.89 10.64 10.90
CA LEU A 36 -12.26 10.60 11.42
C LEU A 36 -12.29 10.87 12.93
N ALA A 37 -11.45 10.18 13.71
CA ALA A 37 -11.37 10.38 15.16
C ALA A 37 -10.98 11.82 15.51
N ARG A 38 -10.00 12.40 14.80
CA ARG A 38 -9.61 13.82 14.99
C ARG A 38 -10.72 14.83 14.70
N ARG A 39 -11.74 14.44 13.93
CA ARG A 39 -12.94 15.24 13.66
C ARG A 39 -14.08 14.97 14.65
N GLY A 40 -13.81 14.23 15.72
CA GLY A 40 -14.79 13.88 16.75
C GLY A 40 -15.76 12.76 16.34
N VAL A 41 -15.52 12.07 15.23
CA VAL A 41 -16.34 10.93 14.80
C VAL A 41 -16.02 9.72 15.68
N ARG A 42 -17.04 9.07 16.25
CA ARG A 42 -16.83 7.84 17.03
C ARG A 42 -16.53 6.68 16.10
N VAL A 43 -15.24 6.39 15.92
CA VAL A 43 -14.74 5.37 15.00
C VAL A 43 -14.33 4.09 15.71
N ALA A 44 -14.62 2.95 15.08
CA ALA A 44 -14.07 1.64 15.45
C ALA A 44 -13.27 1.05 14.28
N LEU A 45 -11.96 0.88 14.45
CA LEU A 45 -11.08 0.20 13.49
C LEU A 45 -11.00 -1.29 13.82
N LEU A 46 -11.40 -2.14 12.88
CA LEU A 46 -11.37 -3.60 13.00
C LEU A 46 -10.23 -4.18 12.16
N GLU A 47 -9.43 -5.05 12.75
CA GLU A 47 -8.34 -5.77 12.09
C GLU A 47 -8.38 -7.26 12.45
N LYS A 48 -8.50 -8.12 11.44
CA LYS A 48 -8.63 -9.57 11.61
C LYS A 48 -7.39 -10.23 12.25
N GLY A 49 -6.22 -9.62 12.09
CA GLY A 49 -4.96 -10.03 12.68
C GLY A 49 -4.35 -8.90 13.50
N ARG A 50 -3.29 -8.27 12.96
CA ARG A 50 -2.54 -7.21 13.62
C ARG A 50 -2.42 -5.98 12.74
N ILE A 51 -2.43 -4.80 13.36
CA ILE A 51 -2.30 -3.53 12.64
C ILE A 51 -1.04 -3.53 11.78
N GLY A 52 -1.18 -3.19 10.50
CA GLY A 52 -0.10 -3.09 9.53
C GLY A 52 0.54 -4.41 9.08
N ALA A 53 0.09 -5.58 9.57
CA ALA A 53 0.83 -6.84 9.44
C ALA A 53 0.88 -7.48 8.04
N GLU A 54 0.10 -6.95 7.09
CA GLU A 54 0.09 -7.41 5.70
C GLU A 54 0.86 -6.44 4.80
N GLN A 55 0.24 -5.88 3.76
CA GLN A 55 0.93 -5.10 2.72
C GLN A 55 1.68 -3.88 3.28
N SER A 56 1.14 -3.27 4.34
CA SER A 56 1.61 -2.01 4.89
C SER A 56 2.96 -2.10 5.60
N SER A 57 3.35 -3.25 6.16
CA SER A 57 4.69 -3.47 6.73
C SER A 57 5.68 -4.12 5.78
N ARG A 58 5.23 -4.54 4.59
CA ARG A 58 6.01 -5.39 3.69
C ARG A 58 6.51 -4.72 2.43
N ASN A 59 6.30 -3.42 2.30
CA ASN A 59 6.70 -2.61 1.16
C ASN A 59 8.06 -1.93 1.37
N TRP A 60 8.47 -1.11 0.40
CA TRP A 60 9.77 -0.41 0.41
C TRP A 60 9.76 0.90 1.18
N GLY A 61 8.65 1.28 1.82
CA GLY A 61 8.56 2.49 2.62
C GLY A 61 8.71 3.78 1.84
N TRP A 62 8.50 3.78 0.52
CA TRP A 62 8.66 5.00 -0.30
C TRP A 62 7.39 5.85 -0.26
N CYS A 63 7.58 7.13 0.06
CA CYS A 63 6.58 8.18 -0.03
C CYS A 63 7.02 9.10 -1.17
N ARG A 64 6.41 8.97 -2.36
CA ARG A 64 6.93 9.60 -3.58
C ARG A 64 5.87 10.17 -4.52
N GLN A 65 6.25 11.27 -5.16
CA GLN A 65 5.63 11.84 -6.35
C GLN A 65 6.35 11.37 -7.62
N GLN A 66 7.68 11.15 -7.58
CA GLN A 66 8.45 10.67 -8.74
C GLN A 66 7.79 9.44 -9.35
N ASN A 67 7.66 9.39 -10.67
CA ASN A 67 7.19 8.22 -11.42
C ASN A 67 5.81 7.71 -10.94
N ARG A 68 4.89 8.66 -10.76
CA ARG A 68 3.47 8.45 -10.42
C ARG A 68 2.59 8.68 -11.64
N ASP A 69 1.44 8.01 -11.65
CA ASP A 69 0.34 8.34 -12.56
C ASP A 69 -0.18 9.76 -12.24
N ALA A 70 -0.51 10.53 -13.28
CA ALA A 70 -1.02 11.88 -13.17
C ALA A 70 -2.21 11.99 -12.21
N ARG A 71 -3.10 10.98 -12.20
CA ARG A 71 -4.29 10.92 -11.35
C ARG A 71 -3.94 10.81 -9.87
N GLU A 72 -2.78 10.27 -9.51
CA GLU A 72 -2.35 10.12 -8.12
C GLU A 72 -1.51 11.29 -7.61
N LEU A 73 -1.00 12.16 -8.49
CA LEU A 73 -0.05 13.23 -8.10
C LEU A 73 -0.60 14.22 -7.07
N PRO A 74 -1.83 14.73 -7.17
CA PRO A 74 -2.39 15.61 -6.14
C PRO A 74 -2.41 14.93 -4.76
N MET A 75 -2.83 13.66 -4.71
CA MET A 75 -2.89 12.87 -3.48
C MET A 75 -1.50 12.57 -2.92
N ALA A 76 -0.53 12.25 -3.78
CA ALA A 76 0.85 12.01 -3.38
C ALA A 76 1.51 13.27 -2.79
N THR A 77 1.26 14.43 -3.40
CA THR A 77 1.73 15.73 -2.94
C THR A 77 1.17 16.05 -1.56
N ALA A 78 -0.15 15.96 -1.39
CA ALA A 78 -0.79 16.21 -0.10
C ALA A 78 -0.33 15.20 0.97
N SER A 79 -0.15 13.93 0.61
CA SER A 79 0.34 12.89 1.53
C SER A 79 1.73 13.18 2.06
N LEU A 80 2.62 13.77 1.27
CA LEU A 80 3.97 14.13 1.73
C LEU A 80 3.96 15.24 2.78
N ALA A 81 3.03 16.19 2.70
CA ALA A 81 2.85 17.20 3.74
C ALA A 81 2.27 16.57 5.02
N LEU A 82 1.27 15.70 4.88
CA LEU A 82 0.66 14.98 6.01
C LEU A 82 1.66 14.05 6.72
N TRP A 83 2.52 13.35 5.97
CA TRP A 83 3.59 12.53 6.55
C TRP A 83 4.56 13.32 7.42
N GLU A 84 4.89 14.55 7.00
CA GLU A 84 5.83 15.41 7.71
C GLU A 84 5.23 15.96 9.00
N ALA A 85 3.93 16.30 8.99
CA ALA A 85 3.22 16.76 10.19
C ALA A 85 2.97 15.65 11.22
N LEU A 86 2.81 14.41 10.76
CA LEU A 86 2.25 13.30 11.55
C LEU A 86 2.95 13.06 12.90
N ALA A 87 4.29 13.14 12.93
CA ALA A 87 5.05 12.91 14.16
C ALA A 87 4.70 13.94 15.24
N GLY A 88 4.52 15.21 14.85
CA GLY A 88 4.12 16.28 15.75
C GLY A 88 2.66 16.15 16.19
N GLU A 89 1.78 15.69 15.31
CA GLU A 89 0.36 15.49 15.64
C GLU A 89 0.12 14.34 16.62
N ILE A 90 0.78 13.21 16.42
CA ILE A 90 0.61 12.01 17.26
C ILE A 90 1.53 12.06 18.49
N GLY A 91 2.66 12.76 18.40
CA GLY A 91 3.72 12.75 19.41
C GLY A 91 4.55 11.46 19.41
N GLU A 92 4.59 10.73 18.29
CA GLU A 92 5.41 9.52 18.10
C GLU A 92 5.89 9.45 16.64
N ASP A 93 7.15 9.04 16.42
CA ASP A 93 7.78 9.05 15.10
C ASP A 93 7.35 7.85 14.23
N PRO A 94 6.64 8.07 13.10
CA PRO A 94 6.28 7.01 12.16
C PRO A 94 7.45 6.53 11.29
N GLY A 95 8.64 7.13 11.45
CA GLY A 95 9.84 6.86 10.68
C GLY A 95 9.93 7.64 9.37
N PHE A 96 9.11 8.69 9.17
CA PHE A 96 9.14 9.49 7.94
C PHE A 96 10.36 10.40 7.89
N ARG A 97 11.05 10.43 6.75
CA ARG A 97 12.19 11.29 6.45
C ARG A 97 12.09 11.81 5.02
N ARG A 98 12.17 13.12 4.85
CA ARG A 98 12.27 13.78 3.54
C ARG A 98 13.72 13.73 3.02
N CYS A 99 14.12 12.54 2.57
CA CYS A 99 15.49 12.26 2.13
C CYS A 99 15.71 12.41 0.62
N GLY A 100 14.64 12.66 -0.14
CA GLY A 100 14.64 12.56 -1.59
C GLY A 100 14.78 11.11 -2.09
N LEU A 101 14.44 10.91 -3.36
CA LEU A 101 14.64 9.63 -4.05
C LEU A 101 15.59 9.82 -5.24
N LEU A 102 16.59 8.95 -5.33
CA LEU A 102 17.59 8.95 -6.39
C LEU A 102 17.34 7.78 -7.37
N TYR A 103 17.24 8.08 -8.66
CA TYR A 103 17.12 7.09 -9.73
C TYR A 103 18.33 7.23 -10.65
N LEU A 104 19.06 6.13 -10.89
CA LEU A 104 20.25 6.11 -11.75
C LEU A 104 20.06 5.10 -12.89
N SER A 105 20.48 5.47 -14.09
CA SER A 105 20.40 4.59 -15.25
C SER A 105 21.55 4.77 -16.24
N ASN A 106 21.81 3.69 -16.96
CA ASN A 106 22.66 3.64 -18.15
C ASN A 106 21.86 3.36 -19.43
N ASN A 107 20.53 3.39 -19.34
CA ASN A 107 19.61 3.23 -20.46
C ASN A 107 19.08 4.61 -20.89
N GLU A 108 19.44 5.03 -22.10
CA GLU A 108 19.04 6.31 -22.67
C GLU A 108 17.52 6.44 -22.85
N ALA A 109 16.83 5.34 -23.15
CA ALA A 109 15.37 5.35 -23.28
C ALA A 109 14.68 5.60 -21.93
N GLU A 110 15.23 5.07 -20.84
CA GLU A 110 14.72 5.29 -19.48
C GLU A 110 14.97 6.73 -19.04
N ILE A 111 16.19 7.25 -19.26
CA ILE A 111 16.54 8.66 -18.99
C ILE A 111 15.65 9.61 -19.79
N GLY A 112 15.42 9.33 -21.07
CA GLY A 112 14.50 10.12 -21.90
C GLY A 112 13.05 10.04 -21.41
N GLY A 113 12.62 8.91 -20.85
CA GLY A 113 11.33 8.77 -20.18
C GLY A 113 11.22 9.66 -18.95
N TRP A 114 12.24 9.68 -18.10
CA TRP A 114 12.28 10.56 -16.94
C TRP A 114 12.30 12.05 -17.31
N ALA A 115 12.96 12.42 -18.40
CA ALA A 115 12.94 13.80 -18.90
C ALA A 115 11.52 14.25 -19.30
N ARG A 116 10.80 13.42 -20.05
CA ARG A 116 9.39 13.69 -20.40
C ARG A 116 8.50 13.76 -19.17
N TRP A 117 8.69 12.84 -18.21
CA TRP A 117 7.93 12.84 -16.97
C TRP A 117 8.23 14.10 -16.14
N ARG A 118 9.49 14.56 -16.08
CA ARG A 118 9.88 15.82 -15.43
C ARG A 118 9.16 17.02 -16.04
N ASP A 119 9.08 17.10 -17.36
CA ASP A 119 8.40 18.21 -18.05
C ASP A 119 6.91 18.26 -17.69
N PHE A 120 6.25 17.09 -17.64
CA PHE A 120 4.89 16.97 -17.14
C PHE A 120 4.79 17.33 -15.65
N ALA A 121 5.65 16.76 -14.80
CA ALA A 121 5.66 16.98 -13.36
C ALA A 121 5.79 18.48 -12.99
N ARG A 122 6.62 19.22 -13.73
CA ARG A 122 6.77 20.66 -13.58
C ARG A 122 5.45 21.41 -13.81
N SER A 123 4.63 20.97 -14.77
CA SER A 123 3.34 21.60 -15.07
C SER A 123 2.32 21.49 -13.93
N VAL A 124 2.53 20.55 -13.01
CA VAL A 124 1.68 20.28 -11.85
C VAL A 124 2.39 20.56 -10.52
N GLY A 125 3.47 21.33 -10.54
CA GLY A 125 4.17 21.81 -9.34
C GLY A 125 5.10 20.79 -8.67
N VAL A 126 5.39 19.66 -9.32
CA VAL A 126 6.26 18.62 -8.79
C VAL A 126 7.71 18.87 -9.23
N THR A 127 8.64 18.83 -8.28
CA THR A 127 10.07 19.10 -8.54
C THR A 127 10.86 17.81 -8.73
N THR A 128 11.50 17.70 -9.90
CA THR A 128 12.43 16.62 -10.24
C THR A 128 13.63 17.19 -10.97
N HIS A 129 14.82 16.92 -10.45
CA HIS A 129 16.08 17.35 -11.05
C HIS A 129 16.60 16.24 -11.97
N MET A 130 16.82 16.57 -13.24
CA MET A 130 17.59 15.72 -14.15
C MET A 130 19.07 15.82 -13.76
N LEU A 131 19.74 14.68 -13.69
CA LEU A 131 21.17 14.60 -13.39
C LEU A 131 21.94 14.32 -14.67
N SER A 132 22.95 15.15 -14.95
CA SER A 132 23.98 14.85 -15.94
C SER A 132 24.77 13.59 -15.56
N SER A 133 25.57 13.06 -16.48
CA SER A 133 26.42 11.90 -16.20
C SER A 133 27.36 12.13 -15.01
N GLY A 134 27.97 13.32 -14.91
CA GLY A 134 28.85 13.69 -13.80
C GLY A 134 28.11 13.75 -12.46
N GLU A 135 26.96 14.42 -12.43
CA GLU A 135 26.14 14.52 -11.21
C GLU A 135 25.59 13.15 -10.79
N ALA A 136 25.05 12.37 -11.72
CA ALA A 136 24.55 11.02 -11.46
C ALA A 136 25.64 10.11 -10.88
N THR A 137 26.87 10.23 -11.39
CA THR A 137 28.04 9.51 -10.88
C THR A 137 28.43 9.98 -9.47
N ALA A 138 28.37 11.28 -9.20
CA ALA A 138 28.64 11.83 -7.86
C ALA A 138 27.58 11.41 -6.83
N TYR A 139 26.29 11.53 -7.16
CA TYR A 139 25.20 11.03 -6.32
C TYR A 139 25.30 9.52 -6.10
N GLY A 140 25.69 8.77 -7.15
CA GLY A 140 25.88 7.33 -7.15
C GLY A 140 27.26 6.85 -6.71
N HIS A 141 28.07 7.68 -6.03
CA HIS A 141 29.46 7.33 -5.67
C HIS A 141 29.57 6.00 -4.91
N ALA A 142 28.56 5.66 -4.09
CA ALA A 142 28.45 4.41 -3.36
C ALA A 142 28.51 3.15 -4.25
N THR A 143 28.22 3.29 -5.55
CA THR A 143 28.26 2.20 -6.51
C THR A 143 29.65 1.97 -7.13
N GLY A 144 30.55 2.97 -7.04
CA GLY A 144 31.87 2.95 -7.68
C GLY A 144 31.82 2.84 -9.22
N ARG A 145 30.76 3.38 -9.85
CA ARG A 145 30.50 3.26 -11.30
C ARG A 145 30.14 4.61 -11.89
N ASN A 146 30.43 4.77 -13.17
CA ASN A 146 29.94 5.87 -13.98
C ASN A 146 28.49 5.60 -14.43
N TRP A 147 27.67 6.65 -14.39
CA TRP A 147 26.27 6.64 -14.79
C TRP A 147 26.04 7.59 -15.96
N LYS A 148 25.23 7.20 -16.95
CA LYS A 148 24.87 8.07 -18.08
C LYS A 148 23.95 9.22 -17.65
N GLY A 149 23.11 8.99 -16.64
CA GLY A 149 22.24 10.02 -16.08
C GLY A 149 21.34 9.47 -14.98
N GLY A 150 20.45 10.33 -14.50
CA GLY A 150 19.54 10.01 -13.42
C GLY A 150 18.50 11.08 -13.17
N VAL A 151 17.66 10.85 -12.18
CA VAL A 151 16.82 11.89 -11.59
C VAL A 151 16.91 11.89 -10.06
N PHE A 152 16.80 13.07 -9.48
CA PHE A 152 16.67 13.26 -8.04
C PHE A 152 15.42 14.08 -7.73
N SER A 153 14.55 13.51 -6.90
CA SER A 153 13.29 14.15 -6.48
C SER A 153 13.38 14.52 -5.00
N PRO A 154 13.74 15.78 -4.67
CA PRO A 154 14.10 16.19 -3.32
C PRO A 154 12.92 16.22 -2.35
N SER A 155 11.71 16.43 -2.88
CA SER A 155 10.48 16.43 -2.09
C SER A 155 10.04 15.04 -1.68
N ASP A 156 10.54 13.98 -2.32
CA ASP A 156 10.15 12.62 -1.94
C ASP A 156 10.84 12.18 -0.65
N GLY A 157 10.38 11.08 -0.08
CA GLY A 157 10.91 10.59 1.18
C GLY A 157 10.61 9.12 1.41
N THR A 158 10.94 8.69 2.63
CA THR A 158 10.68 7.33 3.08
C THR A 158 10.04 7.34 4.45
N ALA A 159 9.20 6.36 4.76
CA ALA A 159 8.75 6.07 6.12
C ALA A 159 8.99 4.60 6.48
N ASP A 160 9.00 4.26 7.77
CA ASP A 160 9.27 2.91 8.24
C ASP A 160 7.98 2.06 8.20
N PRO A 161 7.88 1.07 7.28
CA PRO A 161 6.69 0.23 7.14
C PRO A 161 6.34 -0.54 8.41
N SER A 162 7.35 -0.87 9.24
CA SER A 162 7.14 -1.69 10.43
C SER A 162 6.38 -0.96 11.54
N ARG A 163 6.42 0.38 11.57
CA ARG A 163 5.82 1.19 12.64
C ARG A 163 4.76 2.16 12.19
N ALA A 164 4.72 2.57 10.92
CA ALA A 164 3.85 3.65 10.48
C ALA A 164 2.36 3.42 10.79
N ALA A 165 1.78 2.29 10.37
CA ALA A 165 0.37 1.97 10.69
C ALA A 165 0.13 1.76 12.21
N PRO A 166 0.99 1.03 12.94
CA PRO A 166 0.92 0.97 14.41
C PRO A 166 0.92 2.33 15.14
N VAL A 167 1.78 3.27 14.72
CA VAL A 167 1.87 4.62 15.28
C VAL A 167 0.58 5.40 15.00
N VAL A 168 0.07 5.33 13.76
CA VAL A 168 -1.22 5.94 13.40
C VAL A 168 -2.37 5.36 14.23
N ALA A 169 -2.37 4.04 14.47
CA ALA A 169 -3.38 3.40 15.30
C ALA A 169 -3.33 3.85 16.77
N ARG A 170 -2.15 4.14 17.33
CA ARG A 170 -2.06 4.82 18.64
C ARG A 170 -2.62 6.24 18.59
N GLY A 171 -2.44 6.94 17.47
CA GLY A 171 -3.09 8.23 17.21
C GLY A 171 -4.62 8.15 17.25
N ILE A 172 -5.23 7.09 16.71
CA ILE A 172 -6.68 6.83 16.80
C ILE A 172 -7.12 6.76 18.26
N LEU A 173 -6.41 5.97 19.08
CA LEU A 173 -6.72 5.82 20.51
C LEU A 173 -6.61 7.15 21.25
N LYS A 174 -5.55 7.93 20.99
CA LYS A 174 -5.37 9.28 21.58
C LYS A 174 -6.48 10.25 21.18
N ALA A 175 -7.03 10.11 19.97
CA ALA A 175 -8.15 10.90 19.48
C ALA A 175 -9.54 10.39 19.93
N GLY A 176 -9.60 9.38 20.81
CA GLY A 176 -10.86 8.84 21.35
C GLY A 176 -11.55 7.80 20.46
N GLY A 177 -10.92 7.38 19.37
CA GLY A 177 -11.37 6.23 18.58
C GLY A 177 -10.98 4.89 19.24
N SER A 178 -11.54 3.80 18.73
CA SER A 178 -11.21 2.45 19.22
C SER A 178 -10.55 1.59 18.13
N VAL A 179 -9.64 0.72 18.54
CA VAL A 179 -8.91 -0.19 17.65
C VAL A 179 -9.07 -1.61 18.19
N HIS A 180 -9.45 -2.56 17.33
CA HIS A 180 -9.76 -3.94 17.70
C HIS A 180 -8.96 -4.89 16.81
N GLN A 181 -7.82 -5.37 17.31
CA GLN A 181 -7.03 -6.42 16.66
C GLN A 181 -7.63 -7.79 16.92
N MET A 182 -7.24 -8.78 16.11
CA MET A 182 -7.75 -10.15 16.19
C MET A 182 -9.29 -10.23 16.12
N CYS A 183 -9.89 -9.29 15.37
CA CYS A 183 -11.33 -9.14 15.23
C CYS A 183 -11.70 -9.00 13.76
N ALA A 184 -12.04 -10.12 13.12
CA ALA A 184 -12.49 -10.17 11.74
C ALA A 184 -13.93 -9.65 11.63
N ALA A 185 -14.14 -8.69 10.72
CA ALA A 185 -15.46 -8.40 10.20
C ALA A 185 -15.89 -9.57 9.30
N ARG A 186 -17.06 -10.15 9.57
CA ARG A 186 -17.66 -11.22 8.78
C ARG A 186 -18.53 -10.68 7.67
N GLY A 187 -19.20 -9.56 7.88
CA GLY A 187 -20.10 -9.00 6.88
C GLY A 187 -20.86 -7.80 7.39
N ILE A 188 -21.92 -7.45 6.68
CA ILE A 188 -22.75 -6.27 6.92
C ILE A 188 -24.22 -6.68 6.95
N GLU A 189 -24.97 -6.07 7.87
CA GLU A 189 -26.42 -6.14 7.93
C GLU A 189 -27.03 -4.88 7.31
N THR A 190 -28.15 -5.07 6.60
CA THR A 190 -28.89 -3.96 5.99
C THR A 190 -30.30 -3.85 6.55
N LYS A 191 -30.82 -2.62 6.60
CA LYS A 191 -32.20 -2.32 6.92
C LYS A 191 -32.74 -1.36 5.87
N ALA A 192 -33.84 -1.74 5.22
CA ALA A 192 -34.44 -1.00 4.11
C ALA A 192 -33.42 -0.62 3.00
N GLY A 193 -32.57 -1.57 2.62
CA GLY A 193 -31.57 -1.37 1.55
C GLY A 193 -30.36 -0.51 1.93
N ARG A 194 -30.23 -0.07 3.19
CA ARG A 194 -29.08 0.71 3.68
C ARG A 194 -28.29 -0.05 4.73
N LEU A 195 -27.01 0.26 4.84
CA LEU A 195 -26.14 -0.29 5.88
C LEU A 195 -26.69 0.01 7.28
N SER A 196 -26.68 -0.98 8.17
CA SER A 196 -27.20 -0.86 9.54
C SER A 196 -26.31 -1.43 10.65
N ALA A 197 -25.43 -2.39 10.32
CA ALA A 197 -24.44 -2.92 11.25
C ALA A 197 -23.30 -3.65 10.56
N VAL A 198 -22.18 -3.83 11.26
CA VAL A 198 -21.08 -4.74 10.91
C VAL A 198 -21.12 -5.93 11.85
N ILE A 199 -21.20 -7.14 11.28
CA ILE A 199 -21.10 -8.39 12.03
C ILE A 199 -19.62 -8.76 12.11
N THR A 200 -19.13 -9.04 13.30
CA THR A 200 -17.76 -9.49 13.55
C THR A 200 -17.75 -10.87 14.20
N GLU A 201 -16.58 -11.48 14.35
CA GLU A 201 -16.42 -12.70 15.13
C GLU A 201 -16.73 -12.52 16.64
N ALA A 202 -16.68 -11.28 17.15
CA ALA A 202 -16.83 -10.95 18.56
C ALA A 202 -18.15 -10.24 18.90
N GLY A 203 -19.06 -10.11 17.92
CA GLY A 203 -20.35 -9.42 18.09
C GLY A 203 -20.64 -8.43 16.97
N THR A 204 -21.73 -7.68 17.12
CA THR A 204 -22.24 -6.78 16.10
C THR A 204 -22.08 -5.33 16.54
N ILE A 205 -21.56 -4.49 15.65
CA ILE A 205 -21.46 -3.03 15.85
C ILE A 205 -22.52 -2.35 14.99
N ARG A 206 -23.48 -1.68 15.63
CA ARG A 206 -24.48 -0.86 14.92
C ARG A 206 -23.81 0.40 14.37
N THR A 207 -23.94 0.62 13.07
CA THR A 207 -23.40 1.78 12.36
C THR A 207 -24.19 2.01 11.07
N LYS A 208 -24.16 3.23 10.54
CA LYS A 208 -24.73 3.54 9.22
C LYS A 208 -23.65 3.71 8.15
N THR A 209 -22.38 3.70 8.55
CA THR A 209 -21.24 3.99 7.67
C THR A 209 -20.09 3.00 7.92
N VAL A 210 -19.54 2.46 6.85
CA VAL A 210 -18.38 1.55 6.86
C VAL A 210 -17.36 1.97 5.82
N VAL A 211 -16.08 1.93 6.20
CA VAL A 211 -14.95 2.02 5.26
C VAL A 211 -14.35 0.62 5.09
N MET A 212 -14.41 0.07 3.88
CA MET A 212 -13.76 -1.19 3.52
C MET A 212 -12.35 -0.94 3.00
N ALA A 213 -11.36 -1.08 3.89
CA ALA A 213 -9.92 -0.89 3.62
C ALA A 213 -9.12 -2.21 3.76
N GLY A 214 -9.72 -3.34 3.36
CA GLY A 214 -9.17 -4.69 3.56
C GLY A 214 -8.07 -5.13 2.59
N GLY A 215 -7.54 -4.23 1.76
CA GLY A 215 -6.47 -4.53 0.79
C GLY A 215 -6.76 -5.77 -0.07
N ALA A 216 -5.87 -6.76 -0.03
CA ALA A 216 -6.00 -8.00 -0.80
C ALA A 216 -7.30 -8.79 -0.53
N TRP A 217 -7.99 -8.53 0.58
CA TRP A 217 -9.27 -9.14 0.95
C TRP A 217 -10.50 -8.36 0.48
N ALA A 218 -10.33 -7.14 -0.05
CA ALA A 218 -11.44 -6.25 -0.34
C ALA A 218 -12.39 -6.80 -1.41
N SER A 219 -11.87 -7.42 -2.47
CA SER A 219 -12.71 -7.94 -3.56
C SER A 219 -13.55 -9.15 -3.14
N SER A 220 -13.00 -10.07 -2.34
CA SER A 220 -13.78 -11.20 -1.81
C SER A 220 -14.84 -10.74 -0.79
N PHE A 221 -14.54 -9.72 0.02
CA PHE A 221 -15.53 -9.10 0.90
C PHE A 221 -16.64 -8.38 0.11
N CYS A 222 -16.29 -7.64 -0.95
CA CYS A 222 -17.28 -7.06 -1.87
C CYS A 222 -18.14 -8.16 -2.53
N HIS A 223 -17.53 -9.28 -2.93
CA HIS A 223 -18.23 -10.41 -3.52
C HIS A 223 -19.27 -11.03 -2.57
N GLN A 224 -18.93 -11.14 -1.27
CA GLN A 224 -19.86 -11.56 -0.22
C GLN A 224 -21.10 -10.67 -0.17
N LEU A 225 -20.95 -9.37 -0.42
CA LEU A 225 -22.04 -8.39 -0.45
C LEU A 225 -22.73 -8.29 -1.81
N GLY A 226 -22.31 -9.08 -2.80
CA GLY A 226 -22.83 -8.98 -4.18
C GLY A 226 -22.29 -7.79 -4.97
N ILE A 227 -21.27 -7.10 -4.47
CA ILE A 227 -20.62 -5.96 -5.14
C ILE A 227 -19.50 -6.48 -6.04
N ARG A 228 -19.49 -6.06 -7.30
CA ARG A 228 -18.39 -6.36 -8.23
C ARG A 228 -17.25 -5.37 -8.01
N PHE A 229 -16.09 -5.89 -7.62
CA PHE A 229 -14.86 -5.09 -7.55
C PHE A 229 -13.70 -5.86 -8.19
N PRO A 230 -13.26 -5.51 -9.42
CA PRO A 230 -12.15 -6.22 -10.06
C PRO A 230 -10.84 -5.87 -9.36
N GLN A 231 -10.28 -6.89 -8.70
CA GLN A 231 -8.98 -6.81 -8.03
C GLN A 231 -8.22 -8.10 -8.33
N ALA A 232 -6.92 -7.99 -8.51
CA ALA A 232 -6.03 -9.13 -8.62
C ALA A 232 -4.75 -8.87 -7.82
N SER A 233 -4.18 -9.93 -7.25
CA SER A 233 -3.02 -9.82 -6.39
C SER A 233 -1.79 -10.47 -7.03
N VAL A 234 -0.63 -9.85 -6.85
CA VAL A 234 0.65 -10.43 -7.24
C VAL A 234 1.55 -10.58 -6.02
N ARG A 235 2.28 -11.69 -5.92
CA ARG A 235 3.19 -11.93 -4.81
C ARG A 235 4.58 -11.38 -5.12
N SER A 236 5.12 -10.53 -4.26
CA SER A 236 6.49 -10.03 -4.38
C SER A 236 7.29 -10.37 -3.12
N SER A 237 8.61 -10.52 -3.27
CA SER A 237 9.53 -10.86 -2.17
C SER A 237 10.65 -9.85 -2.07
N ILE A 238 10.95 -9.42 -0.85
CA ILE A 238 12.02 -8.47 -0.55
C ILE A 238 12.81 -8.94 0.67
N LEU A 239 13.96 -8.31 0.93
CA LEU A 239 14.78 -8.63 2.10
C LEU A 239 15.32 -7.37 2.77
N SER A 240 15.70 -7.50 4.03
CA SER A 240 16.50 -6.52 4.74
C SER A 240 17.87 -7.09 5.09
N VAL A 241 18.85 -6.19 5.15
CA VAL A 241 20.18 -6.47 5.69
C VAL A 241 20.39 -5.75 7.01
N ALA A 242 21.20 -6.34 7.87
CA ALA A 242 21.54 -5.81 9.18
C ALA A 242 22.30 -4.48 9.10
N PRO A 243 22.32 -3.70 10.20
CA PRO A 243 23.13 -2.50 10.28
C PRO A 243 24.62 -2.74 10.07
N GLY A 244 25.33 -1.73 9.55
CA GLY A 244 26.79 -1.75 9.45
C GLY A 244 27.35 -1.15 8.16
N SER A 245 26.57 -1.14 7.08
CA SER A 245 26.97 -0.50 5.82
C SER A 245 26.87 1.02 5.91
N LYS A 246 27.94 1.73 5.55
CA LYS A 246 28.03 3.20 5.56
C LYS A 246 28.13 3.75 4.14
N GLY A 247 27.79 5.03 3.96
CA GLY A 247 27.94 5.74 2.68
C GLY A 247 26.94 5.31 1.60
N LEU A 248 25.87 4.62 1.97
CA LEU A 248 24.78 4.28 1.04
C LEU A 248 23.73 5.41 1.01
N PRO A 249 23.13 5.71 -0.15
CA PRO A 249 22.03 6.67 -0.24
C PRO A 249 20.78 6.19 0.50
N ASP A 250 20.01 7.13 1.06
CA ASP A 250 18.79 6.84 1.82
C ASP A 250 17.72 6.12 0.98
N ALA A 251 17.57 6.49 -0.29
CA ALA A 251 16.71 5.82 -1.24
C ALA A 251 17.32 5.86 -2.65
N LEU A 252 17.61 4.68 -3.20
CA LEU A 252 18.19 4.52 -4.53
C LEU A 252 17.38 3.53 -5.36
N HIS A 253 17.12 3.89 -6.61
CA HIS A 253 16.59 3.01 -7.64
C HIS A 253 17.56 2.86 -8.81
N THR A 254 17.73 1.62 -9.25
CA THR A 254 18.38 1.26 -10.52
C THR A 254 17.65 0.06 -11.14
N SER A 255 17.96 -0.27 -12.39
CA SER A 255 17.46 -1.48 -13.05
C SER A 255 17.90 -2.79 -12.36
N GLU A 256 18.96 -2.75 -11.56
CA GLU A 256 19.48 -3.91 -10.82
C GLU A 256 18.77 -4.12 -9.48
N ILE A 257 18.64 -3.03 -8.71
CA ILE A 257 18.12 -3.05 -7.32
C ILE A 257 17.53 -1.69 -6.92
N SER A 258 16.52 -1.74 -6.05
CA SER A 258 16.08 -0.64 -5.20
C SER A 258 16.60 -0.84 -3.78
N VAL A 259 17.12 0.23 -3.17
CA VAL A 259 17.65 0.25 -1.80
C VAL A 259 16.93 1.34 -1.01
N THR A 260 16.56 1.03 0.22
CA THR A 260 16.00 2.02 1.15
C THR A 260 16.62 1.87 2.53
N ARG A 261 17.14 2.96 3.09
CA ARG A 261 17.67 2.98 4.45
C ARG A 261 16.57 2.76 5.48
N ARG A 262 16.94 2.07 6.55
CA ARG A 262 16.12 1.81 7.73
C ARG A 262 16.92 2.18 8.97
N ASP A 263 16.29 2.02 10.13
CA ASP A 263 16.96 2.17 11.42
C ASP A 263 18.15 1.19 11.51
N GLY A 264 19.35 1.73 11.30
CA GLY A 264 20.60 1.00 11.15
C GLY A 264 20.79 0.21 9.84
N GLY A 265 19.75 -0.45 9.30
CA GLY A 265 19.85 -1.39 8.16
C GLY A 265 19.37 -0.87 6.80
N HIS A 266 19.16 -1.77 5.83
CA HIS A 266 18.62 -1.44 4.50
C HIS A 266 17.62 -2.49 4.02
N THR A 267 16.54 -2.04 3.38
CA THR A 267 15.62 -2.90 2.61
C THR A 267 16.06 -2.93 1.15
N LEU A 268 16.08 -4.12 0.56
CA LEU A 268 16.54 -4.39 -0.80
C LEU A 268 15.45 -5.12 -1.59
N ALA A 269 15.22 -4.67 -2.83
CA ALA A 269 14.22 -5.25 -3.71
C ALA A 269 14.62 -5.13 -5.18
N ILE A 270 14.11 -6.03 -6.03
CA ILE A 270 14.15 -5.86 -7.49
C ILE A 270 12.79 -5.31 -7.92
N SER A 271 12.78 -4.14 -8.55
CA SER A 271 11.55 -3.50 -9.02
C SER A 271 10.83 -4.33 -10.08
N GLY A 272 9.50 -4.24 -10.09
CA GLY A 272 8.63 -4.83 -11.10
C GLY A 272 8.49 -6.36 -11.06
N ARG A 273 9.33 -7.10 -10.33
CA ARG A 273 9.24 -8.56 -10.28
C ARG A 273 8.17 -9.05 -9.31
N ALA A 274 7.21 -9.80 -9.83
CA ALA A 274 6.19 -10.47 -9.04
C ALA A 274 5.79 -11.84 -9.61
N SER A 275 5.32 -12.72 -8.74
CA SER A 275 4.74 -14.01 -9.08
C SER A 275 3.22 -13.92 -9.09
N VAL A 276 2.60 -14.52 -10.10
CA VAL A 276 1.14 -14.62 -10.22
C VAL A 276 0.71 -16.01 -9.76
N ASP A 277 0.14 -16.09 -8.56
CA ASP A 277 -0.41 -17.33 -8.02
C ASP A 277 -1.88 -17.47 -8.55
N PRO A 278 -2.29 -18.61 -9.12
CA PRO A 278 -3.65 -18.76 -9.66
C PRO A 278 -4.71 -18.81 -8.56
N THR A 279 -5.82 -18.11 -8.76
CA THR A 279 -6.98 -18.08 -7.85
C THR A 279 -8.29 -18.03 -8.64
N PRO A 280 -9.42 -18.50 -8.06
CA PRO A 280 -10.73 -18.36 -8.69
C PRO A 280 -11.08 -16.92 -9.08
N GLN A 281 -10.77 -15.94 -8.22
CA GLN A 281 -10.99 -14.51 -8.51
C GLN A 281 -10.12 -14.00 -9.68
N LEU A 282 -8.85 -14.40 -9.75
CA LEU A 282 -7.97 -14.03 -10.86
C LEU A 282 -8.56 -14.50 -12.20
N PHE A 283 -9.06 -15.74 -12.27
CA PHE A 283 -9.72 -16.24 -13.48
C PHE A 283 -11.01 -15.49 -13.80
N ARG A 284 -11.82 -15.16 -12.78
CA ARG A 284 -13.05 -14.37 -12.94
C ARG A 284 -12.77 -12.99 -13.56
N PHE A 285 -11.69 -12.32 -13.16
CA PHE A 285 -11.33 -10.98 -13.65
C PHE A 285 -10.24 -10.97 -14.72
N ALA A 286 -9.89 -12.12 -15.31
CA ALA A 286 -8.80 -12.20 -16.29
C ALA A 286 -8.97 -11.24 -17.48
N ARG A 287 -10.22 -10.99 -17.92
CA ARG A 287 -10.53 -10.05 -19.01
C ARG A 287 -10.27 -8.59 -18.61
N ASP A 288 -10.58 -8.22 -17.37
CA ASP A 288 -10.34 -6.88 -16.85
C ASP A 288 -8.83 -6.58 -16.77
N PHE A 289 -8.03 -7.58 -16.42
CA PHE A 289 -6.57 -7.43 -16.26
C PHE A 289 -5.75 -7.71 -17.53
N LEU A 290 -6.37 -8.12 -18.64
CA LEU A 290 -5.68 -8.39 -19.89
C LEU A 290 -4.82 -7.20 -20.40
N PRO A 291 -5.28 -5.92 -20.35
CA PRO A 291 -4.46 -4.78 -20.74
C PRO A 291 -3.20 -4.64 -19.87
N MET A 292 -3.35 -4.82 -18.55
CA MET A 292 -2.23 -4.74 -17.60
C MET A 292 -1.25 -5.89 -17.81
N PHE A 293 -1.76 -7.11 -17.99
CA PHE A 293 -0.93 -8.29 -18.25
C PHE A 293 -0.12 -8.11 -19.53
N ALA A 294 -0.73 -7.65 -20.62
CA ALA A 294 -0.04 -7.39 -21.89
C ALA A 294 1.10 -6.36 -21.74
N ARG A 295 0.93 -5.33 -20.90
CA ARG A 295 1.99 -4.35 -20.61
C ARG A 295 3.09 -4.89 -19.68
N ARG A 296 2.78 -5.83 -18.78
CA ARG A 296 3.68 -6.27 -17.70
C ARG A 296 4.19 -7.70 -17.80
N TRP A 297 3.86 -8.45 -18.87
CA TRP A 297 4.14 -9.88 -18.98
C TRP A 297 5.61 -10.25 -18.75
N ARG A 298 6.57 -9.40 -19.13
CA ARG A 298 8.01 -9.63 -18.92
C ARG A 298 8.46 -9.52 -17.46
N SER A 299 7.64 -8.90 -16.62
CA SER A 299 7.90 -8.64 -15.21
C SER A 299 7.17 -9.64 -14.29
N LEU A 300 6.24 -10.41 -14.85
CA LEU A 300 5.45 -11.42 -14.16
C LEU A 300 6.03 -12.82 -14.41
N VAL A 301 6.03 -13.65 -13.38
CA VAL A 301 6.36 -15.08 -13.49
C VAL A 301 5.22 -15.92 -12.94
N PRO A 302 5.01 -17.15 -13.44
CA PRO A 302 4.07 -18.08 -12.81
C PRO A 302 4.43 -18.31 -11.33
N GLY A 303 3.41 -18.25 -10.49
CA GLY A 303 3.48 -18.50 -9.06
C GLY A 303 3.12 -19.93 -8.69
N GLY A 304 2.74 -20.14 -7.43
CA GLY A 304 2.29 -21.42 -6.87
C GLY A 304 0.91 -21.30 -6.25
N LEU A 305 0.52 -22.28 -5.43
CA LEU A 305 -0.84 -22.36 -4.86
C LEU A 305 -1.05 -21.57 -3.56
N GLN A 306 -0.08 -20.74 -3.14
CA GLN A 306 -0.14 -20.04 -1.85
C GLN A 306 -1.34 -19.08 -1.77
N ALA A 307 -1.68 -18.39 -2.85
CA ALA A 307 -2.82 -17.46 -2.88
C ALA A 307 -4.15 -18.20 -2.74
N TRP A 308 -4.29 -19.32 -3.46
CA TRP A 308 -5.45 -20.19 -3.37
C TRP A 308 -5.60 -20.73 -1.94
N GLN A 309 -4.54 -21.30 -1.38
CA GLN A 309 -4.55 -21.87 -0.02
C GLN A 309 -4.86 -20.85 1.07
N ALA A 310 -4.50 -19.58 0.85
CA ALA A 310 -4.80 -18.50 1.78
C ALA A 310 -6.26 -18.01 1.71
N GLU A 311 -7.02 -18.40 0.69
CA GLU A 311 -8.44 -18.09 0.49
C GLU A 311 -8.81 -16.59 0.37
N HIS A 312 -7.83 -15.68 0.28
CA HIS A 312 -8.10 -14.24 0.21
C HIS A 312 -8.81 -13.79 -1.08
N GLU A 313 -8.62 -14.53 -2.17
CA GLU A 313 -9.22 -14.34 -3.49
C GLU A 313 -10.26 -15.42 -3.80
N THR A 314 -11.05 -15.79 -2.80
CA THR A 314 -12.14 -16.78 -2.93
C THR A 314 -13.37 -16.21 -3.64
N LEU A 315 -14.10 -17.08 -4.33
CA LEU A 315 -15.45 -16.80 -4.85
C LEU A 315 -16.55 -17.49 -4.02
N ALA A 316 -16.17 -18.18 -2.94
CA ALA A 316 -17.15 -18.75 -2.03
C ALA A 316 -17.75 -17.64 -1.17
N ARG A 317 -19.08 -17.67 -1.00
CA ARG A 317 -19.77 -16.89 0.02
C ARG A 317 -19.75 -17.65 1.34
N TRP A 318 -19.80 -16.92 2.44
CA TRP A 318 -19.78 -17.48 3.78
C TRP A 318 -21.00 -17.06 4.59
N ARG A 319 -21.30 -17.86 5.62
CA ARG A 319 -22.30 -17.50 6.64
C ARG A 319 -21.68 -16.57 7.66
N LEU A 320 -22.50 -15.66 8.21
CA LEU A 320 -22.04 -14.66 9.18
C LEU A 320 -21.95 -15.20 10.62
N ASP A 321 -22.55 -16.37 10.87
CA ASP A 321 -22.53 -17.08 12.15
C ASP A 321 -21.48 -18.21 12.21
N ALA A 322 -20.57 -18.26 11.24
CA ALA A 322 -19.51 -19.27 11.16
C ALA A 322 -18.14 -18.64 10.85
N PRO A 323 -17.03 -19.33 11.15
CA PRO A 323 -15.69 -18.83 10.83
C PRO A 323 -15.46 -18.57 9.34
N THR A 324 -14.99 -17.36 9.04
CA THR A 324 -14.72 -16.86 7.68
C THR A 324 -13.28 -17.14 7.23
N PRO A 325 -12.96 -16.96 5.92
CA PRO A 325 -11.57 -17.01 5.46
C PRO A 325 -10.62 -16.07 6.24
N MET A 326 -11.12 -14.90 6.65
CA MET A 326 -10.36 -13.91 7.44
C MET A 326 -9.99 -14.40 8.84
N GLU A 327 -10.83 -15.25 9.45
CA GLU A 327 -10.55 -15.87 10.76
C GLU A 327 -9.54 -17.03 10.63
N ARG A 328 -9.60 -17.79 9.52
CA ARG A 328 -8.61 -18.85 9.22
C ARG A 328 -7.24 -18.29 8.85
N THR A 329 -7.21 -17.18 8.13
CA THR A 329 -5.99 -16.50 7.70
C THR A 329 -5.95 -15.08 8.27
N ARG A 330 -5.65 -14.98 9.57
CA ARG A 330 -5.58 -13.68 10.27
C ARG A 330 -4.50 -12.76 9.74
N ILE A 331 -3.37 -13.31 9.30
CA ILE A 331 -2.31 -12.55 8.62
C ILE A 331 -1.98 -13.28 7.33
N LEU A 332 -2.18 -12.62 6.19
CA LEU A 332 -1.81 -13.13 4.88
C LEU A 332 -0.29 -13.05 4.71
N ASP A 333 0.44 -14.07 5.18
CA ASP A 333 1.91 -14.13 5.21
C ASP A 333 2.49 -15.21 4.28
N PRO A 334 2.60 -14.95 2.96
CA PRO A 334 3.13 -15.93 2.04
C PRO A 334 4.64 -16.09 2.19
N ARG A 335 5.13 -17.27 1.83
CA ARG A 335 6.57 -17.57 1.84
C ARG A 335 7.28 -16.80 0.72
N PRO A 336 8.45 -16.20 1.00
CA PRO A 336 9.25 -15.52 0.00
C PRO A 336 9.86 -16.48 -1.03
N ASP A 337 9.98 -16.01 -2.27
CA ASP A 337 10.71 -16.73 -3.31
C ASP A 337 12.22 -16.69 -3.01
N ARG A 338 12.76 -17.83 -2.54
CA ARG A 338 14.18 -17.99 -2.23
C ARG A 338 15.11 -17.67 -3.40
N ARG A 339 14.71 -17.94 -4.65
CA ARG A 339 15.52 -17.62 -5.84
C ARG A 339 15.57 -16.11 -6.05
N LEU A 340 14.43 -15.42 -5.89
CA LEU A 340 14.37 -13.96 -5.98
C LEU A 340 15.17 -13.30 -4.85
N ILE A 341 15.09 -13.80 -3.61
CA ILE A 341 15.88 -13.29 -2.47
C ILE A 341 17.38 -13.40 -2.75
N ARG A 342 17.87 -14.58 -3.17
CA ARG A 342 19.30 -14.76 -3.51
C ARG A 342 19.74 -13.83 -4.64
N LYS A 343 18.92 -13.71 -5.69
CA LYS A 343 19.20 -12.82 -6.83
C LYS A 343 19.25 -11.35 -6.41
N THR A 344 18.32 -10.93 -5.56
CA THR A 344 18.25 -9.57 -4.98
C THR A 344 19.52 -9.27 -4.20
N HIS A 345 19.92 -10.16 -3.29
CA HIS A 345 21.15 -10.01 -2.50
C HIS A 345 22.42 -9.95 -3.38
N GLN A 346 22.55 -10.86 -4.35
CA GLN A 346 23.69 -10.89 -5.27
C GLN A 346 23.81 -9.62 -6.10
N ARG A 347 22.70 -9.10 -6.64
CA ARG A 347 22.67 -7.84 -7.39
C ARG A 347 23.02 -6.64 -6.52
N ALA A 348 22.48 -6.59 -5.31
CA ALA A 348 22.79 -5.55 -4.35
C ALA A 348 24.28 -5.51 -4.00
N CYS A 349 24.89 -6.66 -3.65
CA CYS A 349 26.33 -6.75 -3.34
C CYS A 349 27.23 -6.40 -4.53
N ARG A 350 26.77 -6.66 -5.76
CA ARG A 350 27.50 -6.31 -6.99
C ARG A 350 27.41 -4.81 -7.27
N LEU A 351 26.26 -4.19 -7.03
CA LEU A 351 26.04 -2.77 -7.29
C LEU A 351 26.64 -1.89 -6.19
N LEU A 352 26.54 -2.32 -4.93
CA LEU A 352 26.93 -1.58 -3.74
C LEU A 352 27.88 -2.44 -2.91
N PRO A 353 29.22 -2.31 -3.11
CA PRO A 353 30.20 -3.15 -2.43
C PRO A 353 30.12 -3.12 -0.90
N ALA A 354 29.66 -2.01 -0.30
CA ALA A 354 29.47 -1.88 1.14
C ALA A 354 28.44 -2.86 1.74
N LEU A 355 27.62 -3.51 0.90
CA LEU A 355 26.65 -4.53 1.33
C LEU A 355 27.24 -5.94 1.39
N GLN A 356 28.46 -6.19 0.88
CA GLN A 356 29.04 -7.53 0.81
C GLN A 356 29.25 -8.19 2.18
N GLN A 357 29.53 -7.38 3.20
CA GLN A 357 29.71 -7.83 4.58
C GLN A 357 28.39 -7.81 5.39
N ALA A 358 27.30 -7.31 4.81
CA ALA A 358 26.03 -7.19 5.50
C ALA A 358 25.30 -8.53 5.51
N GLN A 359 24.84 -8.95 6.69
CA GLN A 359 24.04 -10.17 6.83
C GLN A 359 22.58 -9.89 6.51
N ILE A 360 21.89 -10.84 5.86
CA ILE A 360 20.44 -10.78 5.68
C ILE A 360 19.77 -10.90 7.05
N SER A 361 19.10 -9.83 7.50
CA SER A 361 18.39 -9.79 8.77
C SER A 361 16.96 -10.30 8.66
N ALA A 362 16.29 -10.11 7.52
CA ALA A 362 14.97 -10.70 7.28
C ALA A 362 14.69 -10.83 5.78
N ALA A 363 13.76 -11.72 5.43
CA ALA A 363 13.25 -11.87 4.08
C ALA A 363 11.78 -12.28 4.15
N TRP A 364 10.93 -11.59 3.41
CA TRP A 364 9.48 -11.76 3.48
C TRP A 364 8.85 -11.55 2.11
N ALA A 365 7.59 -11.96 2.00
CA ALA A 365 6.77 -11.67 0.83
C ALA A 365 5.43 -11.07 1.23
N GLY A 366 4.82 -10.36 0.29
CA GLY A 366 3.47 -9.84 0.41
C GLY A 366 2.71 -10.04 -0.89
N TYR A 367 1.39 -10.11 -0.79
CA TYR A 367 0.51 -9.91 -1.93
C TYR A 367 0.28 -8.41 -2.10
N VAL A 368 0.38 -7.95 -3.34
CA VAL A 368 0.09 -6.57 -3.74
C VAL A 368 -1.22 -6.59 -4.50
N ASP A 369 -2.26 -5.99 -3.94
CA ASP A 369 -3.55 -5.86 -4.61
C ASP A 369 -3.50 -4.79 -5.69
N SER A 370 -4.03 -5.09 -6.87
CA SER A 370 -4.03 -4.20 -8.02
C SER A 370 -5.43 -4.07 -8.61
N THR A 371 -5.77 -2.87 -9.07
CA THR A 371 -6.93 -2.58 -9.92
C THR A 371 -6.56 -2.70 -11.39
N PRO A 372 -7.52 -2.89 -12.31
CA PRO A 372 -7.23 -3.01 -13.75
C PRO A 372 -6.42 -1.85 -14.36
N ASP A 373 -6.63 -0.64 -13.86
CA ASP A 373 -5.98 0.58 -14.35
C ASP A 373 -4.75 1.01 -13.51
N GLY A 374 -4.52 0.36 -12.37
CA GLY A 374 -3.39 0.66 -11.47
C GLY A 374 -3.62 1.83 -10.50
N VAL A 375 -4.82 2.43 -10.49
CA VAL A 375 -5.20 3.54 -9.59
C VAL A 375 -6.13 3.03 -8.50
N PRO A 376 -6.06 3.53 -7.25
CA PRO A 376 -6.92 3.07 -6.16
C PRO A 376 -8.41 3.33 -6.38
N ALA A 377 -9.24 2.49 -5.76
CA ALA A 377 -10.69 2.66 -5.68
C ALA A 377 -11.05 3.31 -4.33
N ILE A 378 -11.56 4.55 -4.36
CA ILE A 378 -11.97 5.32 -3.18
C ILE A 378 -13.33 5.94 -3.46
N GLY A 379 -14.36 5.57 -2.71
CA GLY A 379 -15.69 6.16 -2.83
C GLY A 379 -16.82 5.28 -2.29
N GLU A 380 -17.99 5.89 -2.11
CA GLU A 380 -19.22 5.18 -1.71
C GLU A 380 -19.73 4.29 -2.85
N ILE A 381 -20.14 3.06 -2.51
CA ILE A 381 -20.77 2.14 -3.46
C ILE A 381 -22.27 2.42 -3.50
N GLN A 382 -22.75 2.92 -4.64
CA GLN A 382 -24.15 3.35 -4.81
C GLN A 382 -25.19 2.27 -4.48
N SER A 383 -24.88 0.99 -4.78
CA SER A 383 -25.79 -0.13 -4.50
C SER A 383 -25.91 -0.49 -3.02
N LEU A 384 -25.06 0.08 -2.15
CA LEU A 384 -25.08 -0.13 -0.71
C LEU A 384 -24.74 1.19 0.01
N PRO A 385 -25.71 2.10 0.17
CA PRO A 385 -25.49 3.38 0.83
C PRO A 385 -24.92 3.21 2.25
N GLY A 386 -23.89 3.98 2.56
CA GLY A 386 -23.08 3.88 3.77
C GLY A 386 -21.84 2.99 3.62
N PHE A 387 -21.62 2.32 2.49
CA PHE A 387 -20.42 1.50 2.27
C PHE A 387 -19.40 2.22 1.38
N ILE A 388 -18.28 2.64 1.96
CA ILE A 388 -17.16 3.30 1.29
C ILE A 388 -16.09 2.27 0.99
N LEU A 389 -15.75 2.06 -0.27
CA LEU A 389 -14.62 1.23 -0.69
C LEU A 389 -13.33 2.07 -0.68
N ALA A 390 -12.25 1.51 -0.14
CA ALA A 390 -10.91 2.08 -0.14
C ALA A 390 -9.85 0.99 -0.32
N ALA A 391 -9.64 0.51 -1.56
CA ALA A 391 -8.77 -0.63 -1.86
C ALA A 391 -8.15 -0.55 -3.26
N GLY A 392 -7.30 -1.52 -3.63
CA GLY A 392 -6.76 -1.60 -4.98
C GLY A 392 -5.58 -0.67 -5.25
N PHE A 393 -4.78 -0.39 -4.21
CA PHE A 393 -3.73 0.64 -4.26
C PHE A 393 -2.51 0.26 -5.12
N SER A 394 -2.47 -0.92 -5.74
CA SER A 394 -1.52 -1.28 -6.81
C SER A 394 -0.04 -1.11 -6.45
N GLY A 395 0.31 -1.31 -5.17
CA GLY A 395 1.68 -1.17 -4.64
C GLY A 395 2.04 0.23 -4.13
N HIS A 396 1.07 1.15 -4.11
CA HIS A 396 1.30 2.57 -3.88
C HIS A 396 0.74 3.12 -2.58
N GLY A 397 -0.14 2.36 -1.94
CA GLY A 397 -0.96 2.82 -0.82
C GLY A 397 -0.18 3.22 0.41
N PHE A 398 1.08 2.79 0.56
CA PHE A 398 1.92 3.24 1.67
C PHE A 398 2.21 4.75 1.57
N GLY A 399 2.78 5.19 0.46
CA GLY A 399 3.14 6.60 0.28
C GLY A 399 1.93 7.54 0.27
N ILE A 400 0.82 7.13 -0.36
CA ILE A 400 -0.40 7.96 -0.50
C ILE A 400 -1.43 7.73 0.61
N GLY A 401 -1.13 6.84 1.58
CA GLY A 401 -2.02 6.46 2.66
C GLY A 401 -2.59 7.64 3.48
N PRO A 402 -1.78 8.66 3.86
CA PRO A 402 -2.31 9.82 4.56
C PRO A 402 -3.35 10.59 3.74
N GLY A 403 -3.05 10.89 2.47
CA GLY A 403 -3.98 11.63 1.61
C GLY A 403 -5.25 10.84 1.30
N ALA A 404 -5.12 9.53 1.08
CA ALA A 404 -6.28 8.65 0.89
C ALA A 404 -7.16 8.60 2.15
N GLY A 405 -6.57 8.43 3.33
CA GLY A 405 -7.29 8.43 4.60
C GLY A 405 -7.99 9.77 4.88
N HIS A 406 -7.33 10.88 4.59
CA HIS A 406 -7.91 12.21 4.73
C HIS A 406 -9.08 12.43 3.77
N LEU A 407 -8.92 12.06 2.50
CA LEU A 407 -10.00 12.12 1.50
C LEU A 407 -11.22 11.30 1.95
N ILE A 408 -11.01 10.09 2.48
CA ILE A 408 -12.09 9.26 3.01
C ILE A 408 -12.81 9.97 4.17
N ALA A 409 -12.06 10.60 5.08
CA ALA A 409 -12.64 11.38 6.15
C ALA A 409 -13.44 12.58 5.60
N ASP A 410 -12.95 13.28 4.58
CA ASP A 410 -13.65 14.41 3.92
C ASP A 410 -14.98 13.98 3.34
N LEU A 411 -15.00 12.86 2.61
CA LEU A 411 -16.22 12.32 2.00
C LEU A 411 -17.26 11.91 3.05
N ILE A 412 -16.83 11.37 4.19
CA ILE A 412 -17.74 10.92 5.26
C ILE A 412 -18.26 12.09 6.09
N THR A 413 -17.45 13.11 6.34
CA THR A 413 -17.83 14.29 7.14
C THR A 413 -18.37 15.44 6.28
N ASP A 414 -18.67 15.19 5.00
CA ASP A 414 -19.17 16.17 4.03
C ASP A 414 -18.33 17.46 4.01
N SER A 415 -17.01 17.30 4.11
CA SER A 415 -16.04 18.39 4.08
C SER A 415 -15.49 18.57 2.67
N ALA A 416 -14.95 19.75 2.37
CA ALA A 416 -14.28 19.99 1.10
C ALA A 416 -13.17 18.95 0.87
N PRO A 417 -13.23 18.14 -0.21
CA PRO A 417 -12.25 17.09 -0.45
C PRO A 417 -10.84 17.63 -0.58
N LEU A 418 -9.88 17.01 0.12
CA LEU A 418 -8.44 17.34 0.02
C LEU A 418 -7.93 17.32 -1.44
N VAL A 419 -8.47 16.41 -2.25
CA VAL A 419 -8.18 16.27 -3.68
C VAL A 419 -9.47 15.87 -4.42
N ASP A 420 -9.50 16.07 -5.74
CA ASP A 420 -10.62 15.63 -6.56
C ASP A 420 -10.87 14.11 -6.41
N PRO A 421 -12.06 13.69 -5.92
CA PRO A 421 -12.37 12.27 -5.75
C PRO A 421 -12.71 11.55 -7.07
N LEU A 422 -13.02 12.28 -8.14
CA LEU A 422 -13.56 11.71 -9.39
C LEU A 422 -12.66 10.61 -10.00
N PRO A 423 -11.33 10.76 -10.07
CA PRO A 423 -10.45 9.72 -10.65
C PRO A 423 -10.44 8.39 -9.86
N TYR A 424 -10.86 8.41 -8.59
CA TYR A 424 -10.78 7.25 -7.70
C TYR A 424 -12.11 6.51 -7.54
N ARG A 425 -13.20 7.04 -8.10
CA ARG A 425 -14.55 6.45 -7.97
C ARG A 425 -14.58 4.98 -8.44
N PRO A 426 -15.12 4.04 -7.65
CA PRO A 426 -15.19 2.62 -8.02
C PRO A 426 -15.98 2.35 -9.31
N GLU A 427 -16.95 3.21 -9.66
CA GLU A 427 -17.83 3.06 -10.82
C GLU A 427 -17.06 3.03 -12.15
N ARG A 428 -15.85 3.58 -12.20
CA ARG A 428 -15.04 3.56 -13.43
C ARG A 428 -14.76 2.14 -13.93
N PHE A 429 -14.75 1.15 -13.02
CA PHE A 429 -14.55 -0.26 -13.35
C PHE A 429 -15.78 -0.95 -13.96
N ASN A 430 -16.88 -0.22 -14.16
CA ASN A 430 -17.99 -0.68 -14.99
C ASN A 430 -17.65 -0.62 -16.50
N THR A 431 -16.56 0.05 -16.85
CA THR A 431 -16.05 0.17 -18.23
C THR A 431 -14.67 -0.46 -18.37
N SER A 432 -14.18 -0.60 -19.61
CA SER A 432 -12.88 -1.25 -19.89
C SER A 432 -11.68 -0.37 -19.54
N ALA A 433 -10.60 -0.97 -19.05
CA ALA A 433 -9.34 -0.28 -18.70
C ALA A 433 -8.35 -0.11 -19.87
N TRP A 434 -8.70 -0.50 -21.11
CA TRP A 434 -7.82 -0.30 -22.27
C TRP A 434 -7.48 1.19 -22.45
N GLY A 435 -6.19 1.50 -22.60
CA GLY A 435 -5.69 2.88 -22.71
C GLY A 435 -5.65 3.66 -21.38
N GLN A 436 -6.17 3.11 -20.27
CA GLN A 436 -6.22 3.76 -18.96
C GLN A 436 -5.25 3.16 -17.94
N VAL A 437 -4.53 2.09 -18.32
CA VAL A 437 -3.52 1.46 -17.47
C VAL A 437 -2.40 2.47 -17.21
N ALA A 438 -2.11 2.72 -15.94
CA ALA A 438 -1.06 3.63 -15.51
C ALA A 438 0.33 3.21 -16.01
N GLU A 439 1.12 4.21 -16.40
CA GLU A 439 2.50 4.06 -16.87
C GLU A 439 3.42 4.18 -15.65
N PHE A 440 3.89 3.05 -15.12
CA PHE A 440 4.79 2.99 -13.97
C PHE A 440 6.18 2.49 -14.35
#